data_AF-A0A972B727-F1
#
_entry.id   AF-A0A972B727-F1
#
_cell.length_a   1.000
_cell.length_b   1.000
_cell.length_c   1.000
_cell.angle_alpha   90.00
_cell.angle_beta   90.00
_cell.angle_gamma   90.00
#
_symmetry.space_group_name_H-M   'P 1'
#
loop_
_entity.id
_entity.type
_entity.pdbx_description
1 polymer ?
#
loop_
_entity_poly.entity_id
_entity_poly.type
_entity_poly.pdbx_seq_one_letter_code
_entity_poly.pdbx_strand_id
1 'polypeptide(L)'
;IPHVIAVTLVAAIMEELLFRGIFFNYFFNKNDTKSTVLVLLASSLLFGFAHGRNEIIFSFIGFLYGITYLYTKDIRYPMFLHFMSHFLDSVVFNIMYYFF
;
A
#
# COMPACT_ATOMS: atom_id res chain seq x y z
N ILE A 1 -11.48 -8.46 -17.64
CA ILE A 1 -10.25 -8.88 -16.94
C ILE A 1 -9.10 -7.88 -17.18
N PRO A 2 -8.70 -7.54 -18.42
CA PRO A 2 -7.59 -6.58 -18.66
C PRO A 2 -7.87 -5.20 -18.06
N HIS A 3 -9.11 -4.72 -18.21
CA HIS A 3 -9.54 -3.43 -17.67
C HIS A 3 -9.50 -3.37 -16.13
N VAL A 4 -9.76 -4.48 -15.44
CA VAL A 4 -9.74 -4.53 -13.97
C VAL A 4 -8.30 -4.42 -13.46
N ILE A 5 -7.36 -5.14 -14.10
CA ILE A 5 -5.93 -5.10 -13.76
C ILE A 5 -5.34 -3.70 -14.03
N ALA A 6 -5.72 -3.05 -15.13
CA ALA A 6 -5.24 -1.70 -15.43
C ALA A 6 -5.71 -0.67 -14.39
N VAL A 7 -6.97 -0.76 -13.95
CA VAL A 7 -7.52 0.15 -12.94
C VAL A 7 -6.87 -0.09 -11.57
N THR A 8 -6.69 -1.35 -11.15
CA THR A 8 -6.05 -1.67 -9.86
C THR A 8 -4.57 -1.30 -9.85
N LEU A 9 -3.86 -1.43 -10.98
CA LEU A 9 -2.49 -0.97 -11.12
C LEU A 9 -2.38 0.55 -10.93
N VAL A 10 -3.22 1.33 -11.61
CA VAL A 10 -3.21 2.79 -11.49
C VAL A 10 -3.56 3.21 -10.06
N ALA A 11 -4.55 2.57 -9.44
CA ALA A 11 -4.91 2.82 -8.05
C ALA A 11 -3.74 2.55 -7.10
N ALA A 12 -3.09 1.38 -7.20
CA ALA A 12 -1.94 1.03 -6.37
C ALA A 12 -0.79 2.03 -6.50
N ILE A 13 -0.49 2.48 -7.73
CA ILE A 13 0.53 3.53 -7.96
C ILE A 13 0.13 4.84 -7.28
N MET A 14 -1.12 5.29 -7.46
CA MET A 14 -1.60 6.54 -6.87
C MET A 14 -1.59 6.49 -5.34
N GLU A 15 -1.99 5.36 -4.75
CA GLU A 15 -1.96 5.16 -3.30
C GLU A 15 -0.52 5.21 -2.77
N GLU A 16 0.43 4.52 -3.41
CA GLU A 16 1.83 4.60 -3.00
C GLU A 16 2.40 6.02 -3.13
N LEU A 17 2.14 6.71 -4.25
CA LEU A 17 2.57 8.10 -4.43
C LEU A 17 1.99 9.01 -3.35
N LEU A 18 0.73 8.83 -2.96
CA LEU A 18 0.10 9.62 -1.92
C LEU A 18 0.69 9.31 -0.54
N PHE A 19 0.75 8.03 -0.16
CA PHE A 19 1.15 7.65 1.19
C PHE A 19 2.68 7.67 1.34
N ARG A 20 3.46 7.05 0.47
CA ARG A 20 4.93 6.94 0.61
C ARG A 20 5.67 8.08 -0.09
N GLY A 21 5.09 8.63 -1.15
CA GLY A 21 5.62 9.80 -1.83
C GLY A 21 5.32 11.09 -1.07
N ILE A 22 4.05 11.45 -0.91
CA ILE A 22 3.67 12.72 -0.28
C ILE A 22 3.68 12.59 1.25
N PHE A 23 2.89 11.69 1.81
CA PHE A 23 2.66 11.70 3.26
C PHE A 23 3.95 11.48 4.06
N PHE A 24 4.79 10.51 3.67
CA PHE A 24 6.08 10.24 4.31
C PHE A 24 7.10 11.40 4.22
N ASN A 25 7.05 12.23 3.17
CA ASN A 25 8.02 13.31 2.97
C ASN A 25 7.56 14.66 3.56
N TYR A 26 6.26 14.87 3.72
CA TYR A 26 5.70 16.15 4.21
C TYR A 26 5.25 16.12 5.67
N PHE A 27 4.85 14.96 6.21
CA PHE A 27 4.35 14.84 7.58
C PHE A 27 5.36 14.13 8.46
N PHE A 28 5.56 14.63 9.69
CA PHE A 28 6.52 14.07 10.66
C PHE A 28 7.90 13.79 10.02
N ASN A 29 8.41 14.73 9.22
CA ASN A 29 9.60 14.54 8.38
C ASN A 29 10.94 14.86 9.07
N LYS A 30 10.95 14.96 10.41
CA LYS A 30 12.19 15.13 11.15
C LYS A 30 12.99 13.82 11.11
N ASN A 31 14.32 13.95 11.02
CA ASN A 31 15.22 12.80 11.00
C ASN A 31 15.45 12.24 12.42
N ASP A 32 14.37 11.79 13.05
CA ASP A 32 14.39 11.17 14.37
C ASP A 32 13.45 9.96 14.42
N THR A 33 13.73 9.04 15.36
CA THR A 33 12.99 7.79 15.51
C THR A 33 11.51 8.01 15.81
N LYS A 34 11.17 9.02 16.62
CA LYS A 34 9.77 9.30 16.98
C LYS A 34 8.98 9.73 15.75
N SER A 35 9.53 10.64 14.96
CA SER A 35 8.94 11.13 13.71
C SER A 35 8.78 10.00 12.68
N THR A 36 9.78 9.11 12.58
CA THR A 36 9.71 7.89 11.74
C THR A 36 8.60 6.93 12.18
N VAL A 37 8.45 6.68 13.48
CA VAL A 37 7.37 5.81 14.00
C VAL A 37 6.01 6.46 13.79
N LEU A 38 5.88 7.77 14.04
CA LEU A 38 4.62 8.49 13.86
C LEU A 38 4.17 8.51 12.40
N VAL A 39 5.08 8.79 11.46
CA VAL A 39 4.71 8.82 10.05
C VAL A 39 4.27 7.44 9.56
N LEU A 40 4.98 6.39 9.99
CA LEU A 40 4.63 5.00 9.67
C LEU A 40 3.25 4.63 10.21
N LEU A 41 2.99 4.86 11.49
CA LEU A 41 1.71 4.49 12.09
C LEU A 41 0.55 5.32 11.51
N ALA A 42 0.74 6.63 11.37
CA ALA A 42 -0.29 7.51 10.83
C ALA A 42 -0.61 7.18 9.36
N SER A 43 0.41 7.00 8.51
CA SER A 43 0.19 6.64 7.11
C SER A 43 -0.51 5.29 6.99
N SER A 44 -0.18 4.33 7.85
CA SER A 44 -0.75 2.98 7.83
C SER A 44 -2.22 2.99 8.22
N LEU A 45 -2.57 3.71 9.29
CA LEU A 45 -3.96 3.86 9.69
C LEU A 45 -4.79 4.59 8.63
N LEU A 46 -4.27 5.69 8.07
CA LEU A 46 -4.96 6.41 6.99
C LEU A 46 -5.14 5.55 5.74
N PHE A 47 -4.13 4.73 5.39
CA PHE A 47 -4.23 3.75 4.32
C PHE A 47 -5.37 2.77 4.60
N GLY A 48 -5.44 2.21 5.82
CA GLY A 48 -6.53 1.31 6.20
C GLY A 48 -7.92 1.95 6.17
N PHE A 49 -8.06 3.17 6.67
CA PHE A 49 -9.34 3.89 6.63
C PHE A 49 -9.78 4.26 5.22
N ALA A 50 -8.84 4.57 4.31
CA ALA A 50 -9.15 4.87 2.91
C ALA A 50 -9.82 3.69 2.18
N HIS A 51 -9.65 2.46 2.67
CA HIS A 51 -10.26 1.26 2.09
C HIS A 51 -11.74 1.06 2.50
N GLY A 52 -12.22 1.77 3.53
CA GLY A 52 -13.63 1.81 3.94
C GLY A 52 -14.25 0.50 4.44
N ARG A 53 -13.46 -0.58 4.52
CA ARG A 53 -13.80 -1.88 5.13
C ARG A 53 -12.53 -2.60 5.49
N ASN A 54 -12.59 -3.52 6.45
CA ASN A 54 -11.42 -4.32 6.87
C ASN A 54 -10.22 -3.42 7.23
N GLU A 55 -10.48 -2.28 7.88
CA GLU A 55 -9.54 -1.19 8.11
C GLU A 55 -8.31 -1.68 8.88
N ILE A 56 -8.49 -2.64 9.79
CA ILE A 56 -7.40 -3.27 10.53
C ILE A 56 -6.45 -4.03 9.59
N ILE A 57 -7.00 -4.81 8.65
CA ILE A 57 -6.22 -5.60 7.69
C ILE A 57 -5.47 -4.66 6.75
N PHE A 58 -6.17 -3.68 6.17
CA PHE A 58 -5.53 -2.73 5.27
C PHE A 58 -4.55 -1.80 5.99
N SER A 59 -4.79 -1.47 7.26
CA SER A 59 -3.79 -0.76 8.07
C SER A 59 -2.52 -1.59 8.25
N PHE A 60 -2.67 -2.90 8.49
CA PHE A 60 -1.53 -3.79 8.60
C PHE A 60 -0.77 -3.93 7.27
N ILE A 61 -1.47 -4.05 6.13
CA ILE A 61 -0.85 -4.04 4.80
C ILE A 61 -0.12 -2.72 4.54
N GLY A 62 -0.78 -1.59 4.87
CA GLY A 62 -0.19 -0.26 4.78
C GLY A 62 1.08 -0.12 5.63
N PHE A 63 1.10 -0.76 6.80
CA PHE A 63 2.28 -0.84 7.65
C PHE A 63 3.42 -1.61 7.00
N LEU A 64 3.13 -2.77 6.40
CA LEU A 64 4.15 -3.57 5.70
C LEU A 64 4.79 -2.80 4.55
N TYR A 65 4.00 -2.14 3.70
CA TYR A 65 4.54 -1.30 2.63
C TYR A 65 5.31 -0.08 3.17
N GLY A 66 4.86 0.50 4.28
CA GLY A 66 5.59 1.57 4.98
C GLY A 66 6.96 1.11 5.49
N ILE A 67 7.05 -0.10 6.07
CA ILE A 67 8.31 -0.72 6.47
C ILE A 67 9.20 -0.98 5.24
N THR A 68 8.64 -1.51 4.15
CA THR A 68 9.38 -1.70 2.90
C THR A 68 10.00 -0.40 2.41
N TYR A 69 9.23 0.69 2.39
CA TYR A 69 9.75 2.00 2.01
C TYR A 69 10.84 2.49 2.97
N LEU A 70 10.66 2.33 4.28
CA LEU A 70 11.66 2.74 5.27
C LEU A 70 12.97 1.96 5.15
N TYR A 71 12.90 0.68 4.80
CA TYR A 71 14.05 -0.20 4.63
C TYR A 71 14.77 0.06 3.30
N THR A 72 14.03 0.17 2.21
CA THR A 72 14.59 0.30 0.85
C THR A 72 14.93 1.74 0.48
N LYS A 73 14.27 2.72 1.12
CA LYS A 73 14.30 4.15 0.77
C LYS A 73 13.91 4.41 -0.69
N ASP A 74 13.09 3.54 -1.27
CA ASP A 74 12.71 3.61 -2.66
C ASP A 74 11.24 3.19 -2.82
N ILE A 75 10.43 4.11 -3.35
CA ILE A 75 8.98 3.93 -3.51
C ILE A 75 8.61 2.85 -4.53
N ARG A 76 9.55 2.45 -5.41
CA ARG A 76 9.32 1.42 -6.41
C ARG A 76 9.10 0.05 -5.78
N TYR A 77 9.69 -0.23 -4.62
CA TYR A 77 9.53 -1.49 -3.91
C TYR A 77 8.14 -1.70 -3.31
N PRO A 78 7.60 -0.81 -2.46
CA PRO A 78 6.24 -0.96 -1.97
C PRO A 78 5.21 -0.92 -3.11
N MET A 79 5.46 -0.13 -4.16
CA MET A 79 4.60 -0.09 -5.36
C MET A 79 4.57 -1.41 -6.12
N PHE A 80 5.71 -2.06 -6.28
CA PHE A 80 5.77 -3.40 -6.86
C PHE A 80 5.05 -4.44 -5.98
N LEU A 81 5.25 -4.42 -4.66
CA LEU A 81 4.57 -5.33 -3.74
C LEU A 81 3.05 -5.14 -3.76
N HIS A 82 2.59 -3.89 -3.80
CA HIS A 82 1.19 -3.56 -3.83
C HIS A 82 0.53 -3.97 -5.16
N PHE A 83 1.19 -3.73 -6.28
CA PHE A 83 0.73 -4.27 -7.55
C PHE A 83 0.68 -5.82 -7.54
N MET A 84 1.72 -6.47 -7.00
CA MET A 84 1.81 -7.93 -6.96
C MET A 84 0.67 -8.54 -6.15
N SER A 85 0.27 -7.93 -5.02
CA SER A 85 -0.88 -8.43 -4.24
C SER A 85 -2.18 -8.36 -5.03
N HIS A 86 -2.47 -7.23 -5.72
CA HIS A 86 -3.68 -7.12 -6.56
C HIS A 86 -3.65 -8.11 -7.73
N PHE A 87 -2.47 -8.33 -8.33
CA PHE A 87 -2.31 -9.30 -9.40
C PHE A 87 -2.60 -10.72 -8.91
N LEU A 88 -2.00 -11.14 -7.79
CA LEU A 88 -2.23 -12.47 -7.20
C LEU A 88 -3.70 -12.68 -6.83
N ASP A 89 -4.34 -11.70 -6.20
CA ASP A 89 -5.77 -11.75 -5.86
C ASP A 89 -6.63 -11.97 -7.11
N SER A 90 -6.30 -11.27 -8.21
CA SER A 90 -7.04 -11.42 -9.47
C SER A 90 -6.88 -12.81 -10.10
N VAL A 91 -5.69 -13.41 -10.00
CA VAL A 91 -5.41 -14.76 -10.52
C VAL A 91 -6.14 -15.80 -9.67
N VAL A 92 -6.05 -15.71 -8.33
CA VAL A 92 -6.72 -16.62 -7.41
C VAL A 92 -8.23 -16.56 -7.60
N PHE A 93 -8.80 -15.36 -7.68
CA PHE A 93 -10.24 -15.18 -7.96
C PHE A 93 -10.65 -15.84 -9.27
N ASN A 94 -9.84 -15.70 -10.33
CA ASN A 94 -10.12 -16.32 -11.62
C ASN A 94 -10.10 -17.85 -11.55
N ILE A 95 -9.09 -18.43 -10.90
CA ILE A 95 -9.00 -19.87 -10.68
C ILE A 95 -10.24 -20.35 -9.92
N MET A 96 -10.58 -19.70 -8.80
CA MET A 96 -11.74 -20.10 -8.00
C MET A 96 -13.04 -20.06 -8.81
N TYR A 97 -13.25 -19.00 -9.61
CA TYR A 97 -14.43 -18.87 -10.47
C TYR A 97 -14.55 -19.96 -11.54
N TYR A 98 -13.43 -20.51 -12.02
CA TYR A 98 -13.45 -21.58 -13.02
C TYR A 98 -13.68 -22.97 -12.43
N PHE A 99 -13.31 -23.20 -11.17
CA PHE A 99 -13.32 -24.54 -10.56
C PHE A 99 -14.44 -24.77 -9.52
N PHE A 100 -15.07 -23.73 -9.00
CA PHE A 100 -16.15 -23.78 -7.99
C PHE A 100 -17.37 -22.99 -8.45
#